data_AF-A0A1F0UGI3-F1
#
_entry.id   AF-A0A1F0UGI3-F1
#
_cell.length_a   1.000
_cell.length_b   1.000
_cell.length_c   1.000
_cell.angle_alpha   90.00
_cell.angle_beta   90.00
_cell.angle_gamma   90.00
#
_symmetry.space_group_name_H-M   'P 1'
#
loop_
_entity.id
_entity.type
_entity.pdbx_description
1 polymer ?
#
loop_
_entity_poly.entity_id
_entity_poly.type
_entity_poly.pdbx_seq_one_letter_code
_entity_poly.pdbx_strand_id
1 'polypeptide(L)'
;MGLKLCVKIKDAFEQTLSVFPDFASDCNEEVYTDVANFLINPRFKVADERLNAISKEERRALSEAYHKGVQRLDDLSEKLWGYRAEEGGWKNVLLNLQLSGLGKAF
;
A
#
# COMPACT_ATOMS: atom_id res chain seq x y z
N MET A 1 -8.21 -2.07 -20.86
CA MET A 1 -8.74 -1.86 -19.49
C MET A 1 -7.64 -1.85 -18.43
N GLY A 2 -6.61 -2.72 -18.51
CA GLY A 2 -5.52 -2.81 -17.53
C GLY A 2 -4.71 -1.53 -17.28
N LEU A 3 -4.30 -0.80 -18.34
CA LEU A 3 -3.45 0.40 -18.17
C LEU A 3 -4.09 1.50 -17.29
N LYS A 4 -5.40 1.73 -17.43
CA LYS A 4 -6.14 2.71 -16.62
C LYS A 4 -6.23 2.29 -15.15
N LEU A 5 -6.24 0.99 -14.86
CA LEU A 5 -6.29 0.48 -13.49
C LEU A 5 -4.89 0.55 -12.84
N CYS A 6 -3.84 0.23 -13.58
CA CYS A 6 -2.45 0.39 -13.11
C CYS A 6 -2.14 1.85 -12.73
N VAL A 7 -2.58 2.83 -13.52
CA VAL A 7 -2.44 4.26 -13.17
C VAL A 7 -3.19 4.58 -11.87
N LYS A 8 -4.44 4.11 -11.71
CA LYS A 8 -5.22 4.33 -10.49
C LYS A 8 -4.58 3.70 -9.24
N ILE A 9 -3.96 2.52 -9.39
CA ILE A 9 -3.24 1.85 -8.31
C ILE A 9 -2.00 2.65 -7.94
N LYS A 10 -1.22 3.11 -8.93
CA LYS A 10 -0.06 3.96 -8.71
C LYS A 10 -0.44 5.25 -7.96
N ASP A 11 -1.47 5.96 -8.43
CA ASP A 11 -1.94 7.19 -7.79
C ASP A 11 -2.41 6.92 -6.35
N ALA A 12 -3.14 5.82 -6.11
CA ALA A 12 -3.57 5.44 -4.76
C ALA A 12 -2.40 5.08 -3.85
N PHE A 13 -1.35 4.45 -4.40
CA PHE A 13 -0.13 4.12 -3.69
C PHE A 13 0.62 5.39 -3.28
N GLU A 14 0.85 6.31 -4.23
CA GLU A 14 1.52 7.60 -3.95
C GLU A 14 0.76 8.43 -2.92
N GLN A 15 -0.58 8.44 -2.98
CA GLN A 15 -1.41 9.11 -1.98
C GLN A 15 -1.29 8.45 -0.61
N THR A 16 -1.27 7.12 -0.53
CA THR A 16 -1.11 6.40 0.75
C THR A 16 0.29 6.64 1.33
N LEU A 17 1.31 6.64 0.48
CA LEU A 17 2.70 6.88 0.87
C LEU A 17 2.90 8.31 1.39
N SER A 18 2.18 9.30 0.86
CA SER A 18 2.25 10.69 1.33
C SER A 18 1.79 10.91 2.78
N VAL A 19 1.15 9.91 3.40
CA VAL A 19 0.77 9.94 4.83
C VAL A 19 1.99 9.64 5.72
N PHE A 20 3.03 9.01 5.17
CA PHE A 20 4.24 8.71 5.93
C PHE A 20 5.00 10.01 6.22
N PRO A 21 5.57 10.16 7.44
CA PRO A 21 6.43 11.29 7.75
C PRO A 21 7.66 11.33 6.84
N ASP A 22 8.11 12.52 6.45
CA ASP A 22 9.25 12.70 5.53
C ASP A 22 10.52 11.96 5.98
N PHE A 23 10.78 11.91 7.30
CA PHE A 23 11.96 11.25 7.84
C PHE A 23 11.94 9.71 7.65
N ALA A 24 10.81 9.13 7.25
CA ALA A 24 10.67 7.70 7.03
C ALA A 24 11.25 7.25 5.68
N SER A 25 11.58 8.15 4.74
CA SER A 25 12.02 7.81 3.38
C SER A 25 13.30 6.99 3.33
N ASP A 26 14.25 7.26 4.23
CA ASP A 26 15.58 6.64 4.28
C ASP A 26 15.90 6.12 5.69
N CYS A 27 14.87 5.73 6.43
CA CYS A 27 15.03 5.27 7.80
C CYS A 27 15.47 3.81 7.89
N ASN A 28 16.00 3.42 9.05
CA ASN A 28 16.30 2.02 9.33
C ASN A 28 15.02 1.22 9.64
N GLU A 29 15.16 -0.10 9.74
CA GLU A 29 14.02 -1.00 9.97
C GLU A 29 13.27 -0.72 11.28
N GLU A 30 13.96 -0.31 12.34
CA GLU A 30 13.36 0.03 13.63
C GLU A 30 12.43 1.24 13.52
N VAL A 31 12.92 2.33 12.91
CA VAL A 31 12.12 3.55 12.68
C VAL A 31 10.97 3.27 11.72
N TYR A 32 11.21 2.49 10.66
CA TYR A 32 10.15 2.09 9.73
C TYR A 32 9.03 1.32 10.45
N THR A 33 9.41 0.37 11.32
CA THR A 33 8.47 -0.42 12.12
C THR A 33 7.65 0.45 13.05
N ASP A 34 8.29 1.43 13.70
CA ASP A 34 7.60 2.41 14.54
C ASP A 34 6.62 3.28 13.75
N VAL A 35 7.01 3.78 12.56
CA VAL A 35 6.12 4.52 11.67
C VAL A 35 4.92 3.67 11.25
N ALA A 36 5.15 2.41 10.86
CA ALA A 36 4.08 1.50 10.49
C ALA A 36 3.12 1.24 11.66
N ASN A 37 3.65 0.95 12.85
CA ASN A 37 2.85 0.76 14.07
C ASN A 37 2.03 2.01 14.42
N PHE A 38 2.64 3.19 14.31
CA PHE A 38 1.98 4.48 14.52
C PHE A 38 0.81 4.70 13.55
N LEU A 39 0.98 4.41 12.26
CA LEU A 39 -0.06 4.58 11.24
C LEU A 39 -1.17 3.53 11.35
N ILE A 40 -0.83 2.29 11.71
CA ILE A 40 -1.78 1.19 11.88
C ILE A 40 -2.69 1.46 13.08
N ASN A 41 -2.15 1.94 14.20
CA ASN A 41 -2.94 2.19 15.40
C ASN A 41 -2.45 3.43 16.16
N PRO A 42 -3.26 4.51 16.25
CA PRO A 42 -2.84 5.76 16.86
C PRO A 42 -2.68 5.67 18.39
N ARG A 43 -3.02 4.53 19.00
CA ARG A 43 -2.85 4.26 20.44
C ARG A 43 -1.52 3.60 20.77
N PHE A 44 -0.79 3.10 19.78
CA PHE A 44 0.51 2.48 20.04
C PHE A 44 1.51 3.52 20.54
N LYS A 45 2.27 3.11 21.54
CA LYS A 45 3.46 3.82 21.98
C LYS A 45 4.64 3.17 21.28
N VAL A 46 5.40 3.99 20.58
CA VAL A 46 6.54 3.59 19.74
C VAL A 46 7.83 4.14 20.36
N ALA A 47 8.98 3.64 19.95
CA ALA A 47 10.27 4.09 20.49
C ALA A 47 10.65 5.47 19.94
N ASP A 48 10.32 5.77 18.68
CA ASP A 48 10.62 7.05 18.05
C ASP A 48 9.88 8.23 18.74
N GLU A 49 10.66 9.09 19.38
CA GLU A 49 10.15 10.23 20.13
C GLU A 49 9.46 11.28 19.24
N ARG A 50 9.85 11.39 17.96
CA ARG A 50 9.24 12.34 17.01
C ARG A 50 7.79 11.95 16.77
N LEU A 51 7.51 10.65 16.65
CA LEU A 51 6.14 10.14 16.53
C LEU A 51 5.34 10.37 17.81
N ASN A 52 5.98 10.28 18.98
CA ASN A 52 5.37 10.55 20.30
C ASN A 52 5.07 12.02 20.57
N ALA A 53 5.75 12.94 19.89
CA ALA A 53 5.48 14.37 19.97
C ALA A 53 4.23 14.79 19.17
N ILE A 54 3.76 13.99 18.22
CA ILE A 54 2.56 14.27 17.42
C ILE A 54 1.31 14.22 18.31
N SER A 55 0.42 15.20 18.15
CA SER A 55 -0.82 15.29 18.92
C SER A 55 -1.73 14.08 18.70
N LYS A 56 -2.62 13.79 19.66
CA LYS A 56 -3.55 12.66 19.57
C LYS A 56 -4.53 12.81 18.40
N GLU A 57 -4.97 14.04 18.15
CA GLU A 57 -5.88 14.41 17.08
C GLU A 57 -5.23 14.19 15.71
N GLU A 58 -4.00 14.66 15.54
CA GLU A 58 -3.23 14.47 14.31
C GLU A 58 -2.85 13.01 14.07
N ARG A 59 -2.44 12.30 15.12
CA ARG A 59 -2.23 10.83 15.11
C ARG A 59 -3.44 10.09 14.55
N ARG A 60 -4.63 10.42 15.04
CA ARG A 60 -5.87 9.81 14.57
C ARG A 60 -6.14 10.13 13.10
N ALA A 61 -5.95 11.38 12.69
CA ALA A 61 -6.16 11.80 11.31
C ALA A 61 -5.21 11.06 10.34
N LEU A 62 -3.92 10.95 10.69
CA LEU A 62 -2.93 10.22 9.90
C LEU A 62 -3.27 8.73 9.79
N SER A 63 -3.63 8.09 10.91
CA SER A 63 -4.04 6.69 10.90
C SER A 63 -5.30 6.47 10.05
N GLU A 64 -6.32 7.32 10.17
CA GLU A 64 -7.54 7.24 9.34
C GLU A 64 -7.24 7.44 7.85
N ALA A 65 -6.32 8.35 7.50
CA ALA A 65 -5.89 8.57 6.12
C ALA A 65 -5.14 7.34 5.57
N TYR A 66 -4.24 6.76 6.36
CA TYR A 66 -3.51 5.54 6.00
C TYR A 66 -4.48 4.38 5.72
N HIS A 67 -5.42 4.10 6.63
CA HIS A 67 -6.40 3.02 6.45
C HIS A 67 -7.30 3.23 5.22
N LYS A 68 -7.72 4.48 4.93
CA LYS A 68 -8.46 4.80 3.71
C LYS A 68 -7.63 4.54 2.44
N GLY A 69 -6.33 4.86 2.48
CA GLY A 69 -5.40 4.58 1.41
C GLY A 69 -5.24 3.08 1.14
N VAL A 70 -4.99 2.30 2.20
CA VAL A 70 -4.89 0.83 2.14
C VAL A 70 -6.18 0.21 1.61
N GLN A 71 -7.34 0.59 2.15
CA GLN A 71 -8.62 0.06 1.66
C GLN A 71 -8.84 0.35 0.17
N ARG A 72 -8.48 1.55 -0.30
CA ARG A 72 -8.57 1.90 -1.71
C ARG A 72 -7.62 1.06 -2.57
N LEU A 73 -6.42 0.76 -2.07
CA LEU A 73 -5.47 -0.13 -2.76
C LEU A 73 -6.04 -1.55 -2.85
N ASP A 74 -6.63 -2.07 -1.78
CA ASP A 74 -7.29 -3.37 -1.76
C ASP A 74 -8.44 -3.43 -2.78
N ASP A 75 -9.35 -2.45 -2.77
CA ASP A 75 -10.48 -2.38 -3.71
C ASP A 75 -10.07 -2.31 -5.19
N LEU A 76 -8.89 -1.74 -5.47
CA LEU A 76 -8.34 -1.65 -6.81
C LEU A 76 -7.60 -2.93 -7.20
N SER A 77 -6.85 -3.53 -6.28
CA SER A 77 -6.08 -4.75 -6.50
C SER A 77 -6.96 -6.00 -6.58
N GLU A 78 -8.08 -6.05 -5.85
CA GLU A 78 -9.05 -7.16 -5.91
C GLU A 78 -9.60 -7.35 -7.32
N LYS A 79 -9.73 -6.28 -8.10
CA LYS A 79 -10.16 -6.34 -9.51
C LYS A 79 -9.14 -7.03 -10.42
N LEU A 80 -7.88 -7.12 -9.99
CA LEU A 80 -6.80 -7.77 -10.71
C LEU A 80 -6.47 -9.17 -10.18
N TRP A 81 -6.62 -9.38 -8.87
CA TRP A 81 -6.10 -10.56 -8.17
C TRP A 81 -7.14 -11.33 -7.36
N GLY A 82 -8.34 -10.79 -7.18
CA GLY A 82 -9.39 -11.43 -6.42
C GLY A 82 -9.95 -12.67 -7.13
N TYR A 83 -10.60 -13.55 -6.37
CA TYR A 83 -11.22 -14.77 -6.93
C TYR A 83 -12.26 -14.50 -8.02
N ARG A 84 -12.89 -13.32 -7.99
CA ARG A 84 -13.87 -12.87 -9.00
C ARG A 84 -13.24 -12.07 -10.14
N ALA A 85 -11.92 -11.83 -10.09
CA ALA A 85 -11.20 -11.20 -11.17
C ALA A 85 -11.10 -12.15 -12.38
N GLU A 86 -10.73 -11.58 -13.53
CA GLU A 86 -10.59 -12.33 -14.77
C GLU A 86 -9.52 -13.43 -14.65
N GLU A 87 -9.81 -14.63 -15.16
CA GLU A 87 -8.99 -15.84 -14.96
C GLU A 87 -8.71 -16.14 -13.47
N GLY A 88 -9.64 -15.80 -12.57
CA GLY A 88 -9.46 -15.99 -11.13
C GLY A 88 -8.25 -15.25 -10.56
N GLY A 89 -7.87 -14.12 -11.17
CA GLY A 89 -6.70 -13.33 -10.81
C GLY A 89 -5.41 -13.72 -11.55
N TRP A 90 -5.38 -14.82 -12.30
CA TRP A 90 -4.17 -15.28 -12.99
C TRP A 90 -3.88 -14.52 -14.29
N LYS A 91 -4.83 -13.75 -14.81
CA LYS A 91 -4.72 -13.13 -16.14
C LYS A 91 -3.43 -12.32 -16.32
N ASN A 92 -3.02 -11.54 -15.31
CA ASN A 92 -1.81 -10.73 -15.40
C ASN A 92 -0.53 -11.58 -15.43
N VAL A 93 -0.51 -12.68 -14.68
CA VAL A 93 0.61 -13.64 -14.66
C VAL A 93 0.70 -14.37 -16.00
N LEU A 94 -0.43 -14.87 -16.50
CA LEU A 94 -0.50 -15.57 -17.79
C LEU A 94 -0.07 -14.66 -18.94
N LEU A 95 -0.52 -13.40 -18.94
CA LEU A 95 -0.10 -12.41 -19.92
C LEU A 95 1.42 -12.15 -19.86
N ASN A 96 1.99 -11.99 -18.66
CA ASN A 96 3.44 -11.81 -18.49
C ASN A 96 4.24 -13.05 -18.96
N LEU A 97 3.74 -14.26 -18.71
CA LEU A 97 4.36 -15.50 -19.21
C LEU A 97 4.33 -15.59 -20.74
N GLN A 98 3.23 -15.17 -21.37
CA GLN A 98 3.13 -15.10 -22.83
C GLN A 98 4.08 -14.06 -23.41
N LEU A 99 4.14 -12.86 -22.81
CA LEU A 99 5.00 -11.76 -23.25
C LEU A 99 6.50 -12.03 -23.03
N SER A 100 6.86 -12.79 -21.99
CA SER A 100 8.25 -13.20 -21.72
C SER A 100 8.73 -14.34 -22.60
N GLY A 101 7.89 -14.87 -23.50
CA GLY A 101 8.21 -15.99 -24.38
C GLY A 101 8.24 -17.36 -23.69
N LEU A 102 8.00 -17.41 -22.37
CA LEU A 102 7.89 -18.63 -21.57
C LEU A 102 6.58 -19.39 -21.80
N GLY A 103 5.55 -18.72 -22.36
CA GLY A 103 4.24 -19.30 -22.61
C GLY A 103 4.14 -20.30 -23.77
N LYS A 104 5.24 -20.67 -24.44
CA LYS A 104 5.26 -21.67 -25.52
C LYS A 104 5.50 -23.11 -25.06
N ALA A 105 5.64 -23.34 -23.75
CA ALA A 105 6.04 -24.64 -23.19
C ALA A 105 4.87 -25.48 -22.61
N PHE A 106 3.61 -25.07 -22.79
CA PHE A 106 2.42 -25.81 -22.37
C PHE A 106 1.43 -25.94 -23.53
#